data_AF-A0A6P1E2A3-F1
#
_entry.id   AF-A0A6P1E2A3-F1
#
_cell.length_a   1.000
_cell.length_b   1.000
_cell.length_c   1.000
_cell.angle_alpha   90.00
_cell.angle_beta   90.00
_cell.angle_gamma   90.00
#
_symmetry.space_group_name_H-M   'P 1'
#
loop_
_entity.id
_entity.type
_entity.pdbx_description
1 polymer ?
#
loop_
_entity_poly.entity_id
_entity_poly.type
_entity_poly.pdbx_seq_one_letter_code
_entity_poly.pdbx_strand_id
1 'polypeptide(L)'
;MKVKEFLENFRYVAEAPEGLRRLRELVLNLAISGGLSLPDEKDSPISVSIDEIGVVRSAALESGLAKVVRGTRPLASLEKPYSIPAHWRWVNLEMLAFPLAGFAFKSSHFNAGGKGIPLIRIRDVGRDTAETYYSGPYRDEFLVSQGDYLIAMDGDFRVRAWAGSQALLNQRVTRLIHYDHSPLKFVGNDSIFMFSFA
;
A
#
# COMPACT_ATOMS: atom_id res chain seq x y z
N MET A 1 -19.92 24.01 -3.92
CA MET A 1 -19.24 25.28 -3.60
C MET A 1 -18.49 25.74 -4.84
N LYS A 2 -18.73 26.96 -5.33
CA LYS A 2 -18.01 27.47 -6.51
C LYS A 2 -16.58 27.83 -6.09
N VAL A 3 -15.56 27.45 -6.87
CA VAL A 3 -14.13 27.69 -6.56
C VAL A 3 -13.86 29.16 -6.24
N LYS A 4 -14.54 30.07 -6.94
CA LYS A 4 -14.45 31.52 -6.73
C LYS A 4 -14.87 31.94 -5.32
N GLU A 5 -15.98 31.42 -4.84
CA GLU A 5 -16.56 31.72 -3.53
C GLU A 5 -15.69 31.18 -2.39
N PHE A 6 -15.04 30.03 -2.60
CA PHE A 6 -14.05 29.51 -1.67
C PHE A 6 -12.81 30.40 -1.57
N LEU A 7 -12.26 30.85 -2.72
CA LEU A 7 -11.08 31.70 -2.76
C LEU A 7 -11.33 33.08 -2.15
N GLU A 8 -12.52 33.65 -2.38
CA GLU A 8 -12.95 34.91 -1.76
C GLU A 8 -13.03 34.79 -0.23
N ASN A 9 -13.43 33.63 0.28
CA ASN A 9 -13.52 33.37 1.72
C ASN A 9 -12.25 32.74 2.34
N PHE A 10 -11.26 32.36 1.51
CA PHE A 10 -10.06 31.65 1.95
C PHE A 10 -9.24 32.48 2.95
N ARG A 11 -9.21 33.80 2.75
CA ARG A 11 -8.53 34.72 3.65
C ARG A 11 -9.05 34.60 5.08
N TYR A 12 -10.36 34.52 5.27
CA TYR A 12 -10.97 34.34 6.59
C TYR A 12 -10.62 33.00 7.23
N VAL A 13 -10.53 31.94 6.42
CA VAL A 13 -10.10 30.61 6.89
C VAL A 13 -8.61 30.61 7.27
N ALA A 14 -7.76 31.31 6.53
CA ALA A 14 -6.33 31.38 6.80
C ALA A 14 -5.99 32.25 8.03
N GLU A 15 -6.75 33.32 8.25
CA GLU A 15 -6.54 34.27 9.36
C GLU A 15 -7.25 33.84 10.67
N ALA A 16 -8.23 32.92 10.60
CA ALA A 16 -8.92 32.41 11.78
C ALA A 16 -8.01 31.52 12.65
N PRO A 17 -8.08 31.64 14.00
CA PRO A 17 -7.44 30.69 14.91
C PRO A 17 -7.86 29.26 14.58
N GLU A 18 -6.91 28.33 14.48
CA GLU A 18 -7.12 26.92 14.07
C GLU A 18 -7.61 26.70 12.63
N GLY A 19 -7.83 27.75 11.83
CA GLY A 19 -8.40 27.63 10.50
C GLY A 19 -7.54 26.82 9.53
N LEU A 20 -6.21 27.05 9.54
CA LEU A 20 -5.28 26.25 8.74
C LEU A 20 -5.23 24.78 9.17
N ARG A 21 -5.34 24.49 10.48
CA ARG A 21 -5.39 23.11 10.97
C ARG A 21 -6.65 22.40 10.47
N ARG A 22 -7.82 23.03 10.63
CA ARG A 22 -9.10 22.49 10.15
C ARG A 22 -9.13 22.29 8.64
N LEU A 23 -8.51 23.19 7.88
CA LEU A 23 -8.38 23.03 6.44
C LEU A 23 -7.53 21.79 6.09
N ARG A 24 -6.39 21.60 6.76
CA ARG A 24 -5.57 20.39 6.57
C ARG A 24 -6.36 19.12 6.90
N GLU A 25 -7.11 19.12 7.99
CA GLU A 25 -7.97 17.99 8.38
C GLU A 25 -9.06 17.72 7.32
N LEU A 26 -9.71 18.77 6.82
CA LEU A 26 -10.71 18.63 5.76
C LEU A 26 -10.09 18.05 4.48
N VAL A 27 -8.94 18.57 4.04
CA VAL A 27 -8.24 18.09 2.85
C VAL A 27 -7.82 16.63 3.03
N LEU A 28 -7.29 16.26 4.20
CA LEU A 28 -6.93 14.87 4.52
C LEU A 28 -8.17 13.97 4.50
N ASN A 29 -9.28 14.40 5.10
CA ASN A 29 -10.54 13.64 5.10
C ASN A 29 -11.08 13.45 3.68
N LEU A 30 -11.01 14.48 2.82
CA LEU A 30 -11.41 14.38 1.42
C LEU A 30 -10.46 13.51 0.60
N ALA A 31 -9.16 13.53 0.90
CA ALA A 31 -8.18 12.67 0.23
C ALA A 31 -8.44 11.20 0.57
N ILE A 32 -8.65 10.91 1.87
CA ILE A 32 -8.90 9.58 2.39
C ILE A 32 -10.25 9.03 1.94
N SER A 33 -11.30 9.86 1.90
CA SER A 33 -12.63 9.47 1.42
C SER A 33 -12.75 9.42 -0.11
N GLY A 34 -11.74 9.90 -0.83
CA GLY A 34 -11.77 9.97 -2.28
C GLY A 34 -12.49 11.18 -2.87
N GLY A 35 -13.00 12.09 -2.04
CA GLY A 35 -13.64 13.33 -2.49
C GLY A 35 -12.73 14.27 -3.30
N LEU A 36 -11.41 14.06 -3.31
CA LEU A 36 -10.46 14.80 -4.16
C LEU A 36 -10.16 14.12 -5.50
N SER A 37 -10.70 12.92 -5.73
CA SER A 37 -10.47 12.16 -6.95
C SER A 37 -11.61 12.34 -7.94
N LEU A 38 -11.28 12.57 -9.20
CA LEU A 38 -12.24 12.63 -10.30
C LEU A 38 -12.13 11.35 -11.12
N PRO A 39 -13.25 10.80 -11.63
CA PRO A 39 -13.19 9.71 -12.60
C PRO A 39 -12.44 10.15 -13.87
N ASP A 40 -11.55 9.32 -14.40
CA ASP A 40 -11.01 9.52 -15.75
C ASP A 40 -11.95 8.86 -16.77
N GLU A 41 -12.10 9.46 -17.95
CA GLU A 41 -12.91 8.90 -19.04
C GLU A 41 -12.32 7.58 -19.58
N LYS A 42 -11.03 7.36 -19.35
CA LYS A 42 -10.33 6.14 -19.75
C LYS A 42 -10.50 4.99 -18.76
N ASP A 43 -11.03 5.26 -17.57
CA ASP A 43 -11.12 4.26 -16.53
C ASP A 43 -12.26 3.27 -16.81
N SER A 44 -11.92 1.98 -16.76
CA SER A 44 -12.93 0.94 -16.67
C SER A 44 -13.77 1.13 -15.39
N PRO A 45 -15.04 0.70 -15.39
CA PRO A 45 -15.83 0.65 -14.17
C PRO A 45 -15.13 -0.21 -13.12
N ILE A 46 -15.12 0.24 -11.86
CA ILE A 46 -14.47 -0.47 -10.74
C ILE A 46 -14.96 -1.92 -10.55
N SER A 47 -16.17 -2.26 -11.03
CA SER A 47 -16.63 -3.66 -11.06
C SER A 47 -15.79 -4.54 -11.96
N VAL A 48 -15.40 -4.06 -13.14
CA VAL A 48 -14.59 -4.81 -14.10
C VAL A 48 -13.22 -5.12 -13.50
N SER A 49 -12.55 -4.13 -12.93
CA SER A 49 -11.26 -4.32 -12.27
C SER A 49 -11.33 -5.33 -11.14
N ILE A 50 -12.40 -5.31 -10.33
CA ILE A 50 -12.57 -6.30 -9.25
C ILE A 50 -12.70 -7.71 -9.79
N ASP A 51 -13.48 -7.89 -10.85
CA ASP A 51 -13.70 -9.19 -11.46
C ASP A 51 -12.39 -9.72 -12.05
N GLU A 52 -11.62 -8.88 -12.74
CA GLU A 52 -10.30 -9.21 -13.29
C GLU A 52 -9.31 -9.64 -12.19
N ILE A 53 -9.18 -8.85 -11.12
CA ILE A 53 -8.32 -9.20 -9.98
C ILE A 53 -8.84 -10.51 -9.34
N GLY A 54 -10.15 -10.73 -9.32
CA GLY A 54 -10.78 -11.94 -8.79
C GLY A 54 -10.35 -13.20 -9.55
N VAL A 55 -10.24 -13.11 -10.88
CA VAL A 55 -9.72 -14.18 -11.73
C VAL A 55 -8.25 -14.48 -11.40
N VAL A 56 -7.40 -13.45 -11.34
CA VAL A 56 -5.96 -13.63 -11.05
C VAL A 56 -5.75 -14.19 -9.65
N ARG A 57 -6.50 -13.68 -8.67
CA ARG A 57 -6.50 -14.20 -7.29
C ARG A 57 -6.87 -15.68 -7.25
N SER A 58 -7.89 -16.09 -7.98
CA SER A 58 -8.33 -17.49 -7.99
C SER A 58 -7.24 -18.41 -8.54
N ALA A 59 -6.60 -18.01 -9.64
CA ALA A 59 -5.45 -18.74 -10.20
C ALA A 59 -4.24 -18.79 -9.23
N ALA A 60 -3.98 -17.72 -8.49
CA ALA A 60 -2.92 -17.68 -7.48
C ALA A 60 -3.20 -18.58 -6.27
N LEU A 61 -4.47 -18.74 -5.89
CA LEU A 61 -4.89 -19.67 -4.83
C LEU A 61 -4.79 -21.13 -5.30
N GLU A 62 -5.20 -21.42 -6.53
CA GLU A 62 -5.14 -22.77 -7.13
C GLU A 62 -3.70 -23.27 -7.32
N SER A 63 -2.80 -22.37 -7.76
CA SER A 63 -1.37 -22.68 -7.92
C SER A 63 -0.60 -22.76 -6.58
N GLY A 64 -1.22 -22.34 -5.46
CA GLY A 64 -0.60 -22.32 -4.14
C GLY A 64 0.38 -21.16 -3.91
N LEU A 65 0.46 -20.20 -4.85
CA LEU A 65 1.25 -18.98 -4.70
C LEU A 65 0.70 -18.11 -3.57
N ALA A 66 -0.62 -17.98 -3.50
CA ALA A 66 -1.35 -17.30 -2.43
C ALA A 66 -2.06 -18.33 -1.53
N LYS A 67 -2.30 -17.95 -0.27
CA LYS A 67 -3.07 -18.78 0.68
C LYS A 67 -4.38 -18.09 1.02
N VAL A 68 -5.44 -18.89 1.17
CA VAL A 68 -6.72 -18.40 1.67
C VAL A 68 -6.53 -17.90 3.10
N VAL A 69 -6.88 -16.64 3.33
CA VAL A 69 -6.88 -16.04 4.66
C VAL A 69 -8.06 -16.60 5.44
N ARG A 70 -7.80 -17.08 6.66
CA ARG A 70 -8.83 -17.61 7.56
C ARG A 70 -9.33 -16.52 8.49
N GLY A 71 -10.63 -16.49 8.75
CA GLY A 71 -11.23 -15.59 9.73
C GLY A 71 -11.44 -14.16 9.25
N THR A 72 -11.37 -13.91 7.94
CA THR A 72 -11.69 -12.59 7.38
C THR A 72 -13.16 -12.27 7.61
N ARG A 73 -13.42 -11.10 8.20
CA ARG A 73 -14.79 -10.61 8.39
C ARG A 73 -15.39 -10.24 7.05
N PRO A 74 -16.66 -10.60 6.78
CA PRO A 74 -17.35 -10.15 5.59
C PRO A 74 -17.36 -8.62 5.54
N LEU A 75 -17.13 -8.04 4.36
CA LEU A 75 -17.11 -6.58 4.19
C LEU A 75 -18.43 -5.93 4.65
N ALA A 76 -19.56 -6.63 4.46
CA ALA A 76 -20.88 -6.18 4.91
C ALA A 76 -21.01 -6.03 6.43
N SER A 77 -20.15 -6.70 7.20
CA SER A 77 -20.11 -6.62 8.67
C SER A 77 -19.14 -5.57 9.22
N LEU A 78 -18.37 -4.91 8.35
CA LEU A 78 -17.44 -3.86 8.73
C LEU A 78 -18.14 -2.51 8.73
N GLU A 79 -17.90 -1.71 9.77
CA GLU A 79 -18.33 -0.32 9.81
C GLU A 79 -17.58 0.48 8.74
N LYS A 80 -18.32 1.29 7.98
CA LYS A 80 -17.75 2.20 6.98
C LYS A 80 -17.61 3.58 7.63
N PRO A 81 -16.39 4.05 7.92
CA PRO A 81 -16.19 5.27 8.71
C PRO A 81 -16.69 6.55 8.01
N TYR A 82 -16.84 6.52 6.69
CA TYR A 82 -17.34 7.63 5.88
C TYR A 82 -17.94 7.13 4.57
N SER A 83 -18.69 8.02 3.90
CA SER A 83 -19.14 7.82 2.53
C SER A 83 -17.97 7.98 1.56
N ILE A 84 -18.02 7.21 0.48
CA ILE A 84 -17.06 7.24 -0.63
C ILE A 84 -17.79 7.60 -1.93
N PRO A 85 -17.12 8.17 -2.93
CA PRO A 85 -17.70 8.43 -4.24
C PRO A 85 -18.21 7.16 -4.94
N ALA A 86 -19.10 7.32 -5.92
CA ALA A 86 -19.69 6.21 -6.67
C ALA A 86 -18.67 5.39 -7.47
N HIS A 87 -17.55 6.01 -7.88
CA HIS A 87 -16.44 5.36 -8.58
C HIS A 87 -15.44 4.66 -7.63
N TRP A 88 -15.67 4.69 -6.31
CA TRP A 88 -14.87 3.96 -5.32
C TRP A 88 -15.58 2.70 -4.86
N ARG A 89 -14.81 1.73 -4.36
CA ARG A 89 -15.38 0.57 -3.69
C ARG A 89 -14.53 0.13 -2.50
N TRP A 90 -15.22 -0.16 -1.40
CA TRP A 90 -14.62 -0.87 -0.28
C TRP A 90 -14.36 -2.33 -0.68
N VAL A 91 -13.18 -2.85 -0.36
CA VAL A 91 -12.84 -4.26 -0.48
C VAL A 91 -11.93 -4.70 0.67
N ASN A 92 -11.82 -6.01 0.88
CA ASN A 92 -10.80 -6.55 1.78
C ASN A 92 -9.42 -6.54 1.09
N LEU A 93 -8.35 -6.28 1.85
CA LEU A 93 -6.98 -6.32 1.33
C LEU A 93 -6.63 -7.65 0.64
N GLU A 94 -7.11 -8.77 1.19
CA GLU A 94 -6.88 -10.11 0.63
C GLU A 94 -7.39 -10.30 -0.80
N MET A 95 -8.27 -9.40 -1.25
CA MET A 95 -8.76 -9.36 -2.61
C MET A 95 -7.69 -8.80 -3.55
N LEU A 96 -6.90 -7.83 -3.08
CA LEU A 96 -5.92 -7.10 -3.87
C LEU A 96 -4.51 -7.69 -3.82
N ALA A 97 -4.14 -8.23 -2.67
CA ALA A 97 -2.79 -8.67 -2.43
C ALA A 97 -2.74 -9.80 -1.41
N PHE A 98 -1.62 -10.51 -1.41
CA PHE A 98 -1.26 -11.46 -0.36
C PHE A 98 0.13 -11.16 0.20
N PRO A 99 0.38 -11.48 1.48
CA PRO A 99 1.66 -11.22 2.10
C PRO A 99 2.69 -12.30 1.74
N LEU A 100 3.89 -11.86 1.36
CA LEU A 100 5.09 -12.69 1.27
C LEU A 100 6.02 -12.34 2.44
N ALA A 101 6.18 -13.27 3.38
CA ALA A 101 7.11 -13.11 4.50
C ALA A 101 8.57 -13.18 4.04
N GLY A 102 9.40 -12.30 4.58
CA GLY A 102 10.85 -12.31 4.33
C GLY A 102 11.56 -13.52 4.89
N PHE A 103 12.80 -13.71 4.44
CA PHE A 103 13.58 -14.92 4.72
C PHE A 103 14.67 -14.69 5.77
N ALA A 104 14.92 -15.70 6.62
CA ALA A 104 15.98 -15.68 7.63
C ALA A 104 17.34 -16.02 6.99
N PHE A 105 17.94 -15.05 6.29
CA PHE A 105 19.24 -15.23 5.67
C PHE A 105 20.36 -15.46 6.70
N LYS A 106 21.33 -16.33 6.36
CA LYS A 106 22.46 -16.65 7.24
C LYS A 106 23.36 -15.43 7.45
N SER A 107 23.50 -15.00 8.71
CA SER A 107 24.29 -13.82 9.10
C SER A 107 25.77 -13.89 8.72
N SER A 108 26.32 -15.11 8.54
CA SER A 108 27.71 -15.31 8.09
C SER A 108 28.01 -14.72 6.71
N HIS A 109 27.00 -14.42 5.91
CA HIS A 109 27.16 -13.79 4.59
C HIS A 109 26.82 -12.30 4.59
N PHE A 110 26.53 -11.72 5.77
CA PHE A 110 26.17 -10.32 5.91
C PHE A 110 27.42 -9.47 5.92
N ASN A 111 27.37 -8.30 5.28
CA ASN A 111 28.48 -7.37 5.27
C ASN A 111 27.98 -5.93 5.11
N ALA A 112 28.80 -4.97 5.51
CA ALA A 112 28.58 -3.54 5.27
C ALA A 112 29.45 -2.99 4.13
N GLY A 113 30.23 -3.86 3.47
CA GLY A 113 31.18 -3.48 2.43
C GLY A 113 30.60 -3.44 1.01
N GLY A 114 29.27 -3.48 0.87
CA GLY A 114 28.61 -3.43 -0.43
C GLY A 114 28.70 -4.72 -1.26
N LYS A 115 29.15 -5.84 -0.68
CA LYS A 115 29.33 -7.10 -1.43
C LYS A 115 28.00 -7.86 -1.54
N GLY A 116 27.55 -8.09 -2.77
CA GLY A 116 26.32 -8.82 -3.06
C GLY A 116 25.12 -7.89 -3.21
N ILE A 117 23.93 -8.34 -2.80
CA ILE A 117 22.68 -7.58 -2.94
C ILE A 117 22.34 -6.89 -1.61
N PRO A 118 21.86 -5.63 -1.60
CA PRO A 118 21.33 -5.00 -0.39
C PRO A 118 20.29 -5.88 0.29
N LEU A 119 20.27 -5.93 1.62
CA LEU A 119 19.39 -6.77 2.41
C LEU A 119 18.54 -5.88 3.32
N ILE A 120 17.26 -5.73 2.97
CA ILE A 120 16.30 -4.92 3.71
C ILE A 120 16.03 -5.57 5.06
N ARG A 121 16.39 -4.89 6.14
CA ARG A 121 16.01 -5.24 7.50
C ARG A 121 14.83 -4.40 7.94
N ILE A 122 14.21 -4.79 9.05
CA ILE A 122 13.03 -4.09 9.59
C ILE A 122 13.21 -2.59 9.81
N ARG A 123 14.39 -2.17 10.28
CA ARG A 123 14.75 -0.76 10.48
C ARG A 123 14.93 0.05 9.20
N ASP A 124 15.04 -0.64 8.05
CA ASP A 124 15.23 -0.02 6.74
C ASP A 124 13.87 0.24 6.08
N VAL A 125 12.76 -0.28 6.62
CA VAL A 125 11.41 0.02 6.11
C VAL A 125 11.10 1.51 6.29
N GLY A 126 10.87 2.20 5.18
CA GLY A 126 10.68 3.65 5.13
C GLY A 126 11.96 4.46 4.86
N ARG A 127 13.09 3.78 4.66
CA ARG A 127 14.30 4.37 4.08
C ARG A 127 14.37 4.08 2.58
N ASP A 128 15.28 4.75 1.90
CA ASP A 128 15.59 4.59 0.48
C ASP A 128 16.79 3.65 0.24
N THR A 129 17.47 3.22 1.30
CA THR A 129 18.69 2.42 1.22
C THR A 129 18.76 1.39 2.34
N ALA A 130 19.45 0.28 2.08
CA ALA A 130 19.79 -0.72 3.09
C ALA A 130 21.30 -0.71 3.33
N GLU A 131 21.71 -0.65 4.60
CA GLU A 131 23.12 -0.60 4.99
C GLU A 131 23.77 -2.00 5.01
N THR A 132 22.95 -3.05 5.12
CA THR A 132 23.41 -4.44 5.15
C THR A 132 23.33 -5.04 3.75
N TYR A 133 24.35 -5.79 3.35
CA TYR A 133 24.41 -6.52 2.09
C TYR A 133 24.53 -8.02 2.36
N TYR A 134 24.02 -8.83 1.43
CA TYR A 134 24.05 -10.29 1.49
C TYR A 134 24.77 -10.86 0.27
N SER A 135 25.76 -11.72 0.53
CA SER A 135 26.62 -12.32 -0.49
C SER A 135 26.49 -13.86 -0.60
N GLY A 136 25.47 -14.43 0.04
CA GLY A 136 25.19 -15.87 -0.01
C GLY A 136 24.17 -16.24 -1.09
N PRO A 137 23.78 -17.52 -1.18
CA PRO A 137 22.74 -17.97 -2.09
C PRO A 137 21.36 -17.47 -1.64
N TYR A 138 20.52 -17.09 -2.59
CA TYR A 138 19.15 -16.64 -2.36
C TYR A 138 18.20 -17.18 -3.44
N ARG A 139 16.90 -17.03 -3.22
CA ARG A 139 15.84 -17.32 -4.19
C ARG A 139 15.23 -16.01 -4.68
N ASP A 140 14.91 -15.94 -5.97
CA ASP A 140 14.42 -14.71 -6.61
C ASP A 140 13.11 -14.19 -6.02
N GLU A 141 12.30 -15.07 -5.41
CA GLU A 141 11.06 -14.66 -4.73
C GLU A 141 11.29 -13.65 -3.59
N PHE A 142 12.50 -13.60 -3.02
CA PHE A 142 12.85 -12.64 -1.98
C PHE A 142 13.46 -11.34 -2.53
N LEU A 143 13.57 -11.19 -3.85
CA LEU A 143 13.96 -9.92 -4.45
C LEU A 143 12.79 -8.94 -4.38
N VAL A 144 13.10 -7.75 -3.87
CA VAL A 144 12.22 -6.60 -3.75
C VAL A 144 12.66 -5.57 -4.79
N SER A 145 11.70 -5.03 -5.53
CA SER A 145 11.91 -3.96 -6.49
C SER A 145 11.44 -2.62 -5.94
N GLN A 146 11.92 -1.54 -6.55
CA GLN A 146 11.41 -0.21 -6.24
C GLN A 146 9.88 -0.16 -6.47
N GLY A 147 9.15 0.42 -5.53
CA GLY A 147 7.69 0.50 -5.53
C GLY A 147 6.99 -0.63 -4.77
N ASP A 148 7.68 -1.75 -4.47
CA ASP A 148 7.10 -2.84 -3.69
C ASP A 148 6.70 -2.36 -2.29
N TYR A 149 5.48 -2.66 -1.85
CA TYR A 149 5.01 -2.31 -0.52
C TYR A 149 5.54 -3.27 0.53
N LEU A 150 6.22 -2.71 1.53
CA LEU A 150 6.82 -3.43 2.65
C LEU A 150 6.10 -3.11 3.95
N ILE A 151 5.94 -4.13 4.79
CA ILE A 151 5.34 -4.07 6.11
C ILE A 151 6.40 -4.48 7.14
N ALA A 152 6.70 -3.57 8.07
CA ALA A 152 7.52 -3.86 9.24
C ALA A 152 6.71 -4.62 10.30
N MET A 153 7.31 -5.63 10.93
CA MET A 153 6.69 -6.48 11.94
C MET A 153 7.37 -6.35 13.33
N ASP A 154 7.51 -5.12 13.85
CA ASP A 154 8.13 -4.81 15.17
C ASP A 154 7.14 -4.17 16.16
N GLY A 155 5.85 -4.48 16.04
CA GLY A 155 4.81 -3.93 16.91
C GLY A 155 4.34 -2.53 16.52
N ASP A 156 5.16 -1.77 15.79
CA ASP A 156 4.78 -0.56 15.08
C ASP A 156 4.58 -0.92 13.59
N PHE A 157 3.33 -1.24 13.20
CA PHE A 157 3.01 -1.67 11.83
C PHE A 157 3.21 -0.51 10.84
N ARG A 158 4.39 -0.46 10.21
CA ARG A 158 4.69 0.53 9.18
C ARG A 158 4.54 -0.09 7.80
N VAL A 159 3.71 0.54 6.97
CA VAL A 159 3.58 0.20 5.54
C VAL A 159 4.21 1.30 4.70
N ARG A 160 5.19 0.94 3.86
CA ARG A 160 5.91 1.89 2.99
C ARG A 160 6.27 1.23 1.66
N ALA A 161 6.15 1.97 0.57
CA ALA A 161 6.74 1.57 -0.71
C ALA A 161 8.26 1.65 -0.61
N TRP A 162 8.96 0.63 -1.13
CA TRP A 162 10.41 0.62 -1.19
C TRP A 162 10.91 1.63 -2.23
N ALA A 163 11.71 2.61 -1.80
CA ALA A 163 12.24 3.64 -2.69
C ALA A 163 13.63 3.30 -3.25
N GLY A 164 14.30 2.29 -2.69
CA GLY A 164 15.66 1.92 -3.05
C GLY A 164 15.76 1.03 -4.29
N SER A 165 17.00 0.72 -4.66
CA SER A 165 17.31 -0.26 -5.71
C SER A 165 16.88 -1.68 -5.31
N GLN A 166 16.95 -2.60 -6.27
CA GLN A 166 16.70 -4.02 -6.03
C GLN A 166 17.45 -4.53 -4.78
N ALA A 167 16.73 -5.21 -3.91
CA ALA A 167 17.23 -5.67 -2.61
C ALA A 167 16.57 -6.99 -2.17
N LEU A 168 17.10 -7.63 -1.14
CA LEU A 168 16.56 -8.87 -0.56
C LEU A 168 15.68 -8.58 0.66
N LEU A 169 14.56 -9.30 0.76
CA LEU A 169 13.59 -9.21 1.84
C LEU A 169 14.00 -10.08 3.04
N ASN A 170 14.55 -9.49 4.10
CA ASN A 170 14.93 -10.24 5.31
C ASN A 170 13.72 -10.54 6.21
N GLN A 171 13.91 -11.46 7.15
CA GLN A 171 12.92 -11.79 8.17
C GLN A 171 12.41 -10.56 8.93
N ARG A 172 11.15 -10.64 9.40
CA ARG A 172 10.38 -9.56 10.06
C ARG A 172 10.04 -8.37 9.16
N VAL A 173 10.26 -8.50 7.85
CA VAL A 173 9.70 -7.62 6.83
C VAL A 173 8.83 -8.48 5.92
N THR A 174 7.65 -7.98 5.57
CA THR A 174 6.73 -8.65 4.65
C THR A 174 6.52 -7.77 3.43
N ARG A 175 6.57 -8.36 2.24
CA ARG A 175 6.17 -7.70 1.00
C ARG A 175 4.71 -8.00 0.69
N LEU A 176 3.94 -7.01 0.29
CA LEU A 176 2.62 -7.23 -0.31
C LEU A 176 2.79 -7.56 -1.80
N ILE A 177 2.28 -8.72 -2.22
CA ILE A 177 2.26 -9.13 -3.62
C ILE A 177 0.86 -8.85 -4.18
N HIS A 178 0.78 -7.98 -5.18
CA HIS A 178 -0.47 -7.62 -5.84
C HIS A 178 -0.87 -8.69 -6.86
N TYR A 179 -2.18 -8.95 -6.97
CA TYR A 179 -2.71 -9.81 -8.04
C TYR A 179 -2.78 -9.07 -9.38
N ASP A 180 -2.66 -7.74 -9.38
CA ASP A 180 -2.54 -6.93 -10.59
C ASP A 180 -1.32 -6.00 -10.52
N HIS A 181 -1.02 -5.34 -11.63
CA HIS A 181 0.01 -4.29 -11.69
C HIS A 181 -0.54 -2.92 -11.30
N SER A 182 -1.78 -2.84 -10.82
CA SER A 182 -2.40 -1.59 -10.45
C SER A 182 -1.72 -1.06 -9.20
N PRO A 183 -1.13 0.14 -9.23
CA PRO A 183 -0.56 0.72 -8.03
C PRO A 183 -1.67 0.85 -6.97
N LEU A 184 -1.49 0.21 -5.81
CA LEU A 184 -2.29 0.50 -4.62
C LEU A 184 -2.11 1.98 -4.27
N LYS A 185 -3.09 2.84 -4.60
CA LYS A 185 -2.89 4.28 -4.38
C LYS A 185 -3.25 4.76 -2.97
N PHE A 186 -3.92 3.98 -2.12
CA PHE A 186 -4.17 4.41 -0.73
C PHE A 186 -4.24 3.23 0.26
N VAL A 187 -3.25 3.19 1.17
CA VAL A 187 -3.31 2.48 2.45
C VAL A 187 -3.52 3.55 3.52
N GLY A 188 -4.70 3.61 4.12
CA GLY A 188 -4.92 4.38 5.34
C GLY A 188 -4.60 3.53 6.57
N ASN A 189 -4.50 4.16 7.74
CA ASN A 189 -4.38 3.41 9.00
C ASN A 189 -5.61 2.49 9.14
N ASP A 190 -5.35 1.17 9.13
CA ASP A 190 -6.28 0.06 9.34
C ASP A 190 -7.26 -0.29 8.20
N SER A 191 -7.17 0.33 7.01
CA SER A 191 -7.99 -0.04 5.85
C SER A 191 -7.32 0.33 4.51
N ILE A 192 -7.55 -0.49 3.48
CA ILE A 192 -7.03 -0.28 2.13
C ILE A 192 -8.17 0.10 1.20
N PHE A 193 -7.90 1.11 0.38
CA PHE A 193 -8.86 1.69 -0.55
C PHE A 193 -8.54 1.24 -1.95
N MET A 194 -9.58 0.86 -2.70
CA MET A 194 -9.47 0.75 -4.14
C MET A 194 -10.07 1.96 -4.82
N PHE A 195 -9.29 2.45 -5.77
CA PHE A 195 -9.67 3.41 -6.76
C PHE A 195 -9.65 2.73 -8.13
N SER A 196 -10.51 3.17 -9.06
CA SER A 196 -10.51 2.67 -10.44
C SER A 196 -9.39 3.36 -11.21
N PHE A 197 -8.43 2.64 -11.76
CA PHE A 197 -7.57 3.18 -12.83
C PHE A 197 -7.33 2.11 -13.90
N ALA A 198 -7.30 2.55 -15.15
CA ALA A 198 -6.61 1.85 -16.23
C ALA A 198 -5.07 2.01 -16.11
#